data_AF-A0A316H411-F1
#
_entry.id   AF-A0A316H411-F1
#
_cell.length_a   1.000
_cell.length_b   1.000
_cell.length_c   1.000
_cell.angle_alpha   90.00
_cell.angle_beta   90.00
_cell.angle_gamma   90.00
#
_symmetry.space_group_name_H-M   'P 1'
#
loop_
_entity.id
_entity.type
_entity.pdbx_description
1 polymer ?
#
loop_
_entity_poly.entity_id
_entity_poly.type
_entity_poly.pdbx_seq_one_letter_code
_entity_poly.pdbx_strand_id
1 'polypeptide(L)'
;MESIDLKTAREMVERYKRTRKTVIDDKHGINDTESTWIPIDKLKEFIGNLPPEATGVRLHFGVHDADHSGAPHQTSVAIVPTVAGKGADQHIDAIQSDEVANLSTGVLAIARSGRECPPMCQG
;
A
#
# COMPACT_ATOMS: atom_id res chain seq x y z
N MET A 1 -10.53 -13.60 8.22
CA MET A 1 -9.47 -13.91 7.23
C MET A 1 -8.99 -15.31 7.48
N GLU A 2 -8.77 -16.09 6.42
CA GLU A 2 -8.09 -17.39 6.50
C GLU A 2 -6.57 -17.18 6.42
N SER A 3 -5.80 -17.98 7.15
CA SER A 3 -4.33 -17.93 7.16
C SER A 3 -3.73 -18.84 6.10
N ILE A 4 -2.64 -18.41 5.45
CA ILE A 4 -1.79 -19.28 4.63
C ILE A 4 -0.52 -19.68 5.39
N ASP A 5 0.08 -20.80 5.02
CA ASP A 5 1.37 -21.21 5.58
C ASP A 5 2.56 -20.48 4.91
N LEU A 6 3.73 -20.57 5.53
CA LEU A 6 4.95 -19.90 5.05
C LEU A 6 5.47 -20.46 3.72
N LYS A 7 5.21 -21.73 3.41
CA LYS A 7 5.61 -22.32 2.13
C LYS A 7 4.77 -21.72 1.00
N THR A 8 3.44 -21.69 1.16
CA THR A 8 2.53 -21.04 0.20
C THR A 8 2.89 -19.57 0.01
N ALA A 9 3.16 -18.83 1.08
CA ALA A 9 3.58 -17.43 0.99
C ALA A 9 4.86 -17.24 0.15
N ARG A 10 5.88 -18.10 0.36
CA ARG A 10 7.12 -18.08 -0.44
C ARG A 10 6.86 -18.39 -1.91
N GLU A 11 6.03 -19.40 -2.20
CA GLU A 11 5.68 -19.77 -3.58
C GLU A 11 4.94 -18.64 -4.30
N MET A 12 4.10 -17.87 -3.59
CA MET A 12 3.42 -16.70 -4.14
C MET A 12 4.41 -15.59 -4.51
N VAL A 13 5.39 -15.28 -3.65
CA VAL A 13 6.44 -14.29 -3.93
C VAL A 13 7.28 -14.71 -5.13
N GLU A 14 7.69 -15.98 -5.19
CA GLU A 14 8.46 -16.51 -6.30
C GLU A 14 7.68 -16.51 -7.62
N ARG A 15 6.37 -16.76 -7.57
CA ARG A 15 5.50 -16.62 -8.74
C ARG A 15 5.41 -15.17 -9.20
N TYR A 16 5.24 -14.23 -8.28
CA TYR A 16 5.21 -12.78 -8.58
C TYR A 16 6.46 -12.34 -9.36
N LYS A 17 7.66 -12.72 -8.89
CA LYS A 17 8.94 -12.36 -9.53
C LYS A 17 9.02 -12.82 -10.98
N ARG A 18 8.58 -14.05 -11.26
CA ARG A 18 8.65 -14.66 -12.60
C ARG A 18 7.54 -14.24 -13.56
N THR A 19 6.49 -13.59 -13.06
CA THR A 19 5.33 -13.22 -13.88
C THR A 19 5.12 -11.72 -13.90
N ARG A 20 4.47 -11.18 -12.87
CA ARG A 20 4.05 -9.77 -12.82
C ARG A 20 5.24 -8.84 -12.91
N LYS A 21 6.29 -9.07 -12.11
CA LYS A 21 7.46 -8.20 -12.11
C LYS A 21 8.13 -8.16 -13.48
N THR A 22 8.50 -9.32 -14.03
CA THR A 22 9.10 -9.42 -15.37
C THR A 22 8.25 -8.72 -16.44
N VAL A 23 6.94 -8.95 -16.48
CA VAL A 23 6.08 -8.34 -17.49
C VAL A 23 5.99 -6.82 -17.34
N ILE A 24 5.87 -6.31 -16.12
CA ILE A 24 5.75 -4.86 -15.88
C ILE A 24 7.07 -4.15 -16.16
N ASP A 25 8.17 -4.68 -15.63
CA ASP A 25 9.51 -4.13 -15.83
C ASP A 25 9.86 -4.10 -17.33
N ASP A 26 9.66 -5.21 -18.05
CA ASP A 26 10.05 -5.33 -19.46
C ASP A 26 9.16 -4.51 -20.41
N LYS A 27 7.84 -4.46 -20.17
CA LYS A 27 6.89 -3.84 -21.12
C LYS A 27 6.63 -2.38 -20.85
N HIS A 28 6.74 -1.93 -19.60
CA HIS A 28 6.33 -0.60 -19.19
C HIS A 28 7.48 0.24 -18.64
N GLY A 29 8.68 -0.35 -18.45
CA GLY A 29 9.81 0.37 -17.85
C GLY A 29 9.52 0.84 -16.42
N ILE A 30 8.56 0.19 -15.75
CA ILE A 30 8.15 0.47 -14.38
C ILE A 30 8.91 -0.49 -13.48
N ASN A 31 9.56 0.02 -12.43
CA ASN A 31 10.16 -0.85 -11.42
C ASN A 31 9.06 -1.33 -10.46
N ASP A 32 8.49 -2.50 -10.74
CA ASP A 32 7.44 -3.06 -9.89
C ASP A 32 8.04 -3.54 -8.57
N THR A 33 7.53 -3.00 -7.46
CA THR A 33 8.00 -3.29 -6.11
C THR A 33 7.41 -4.60 -5.61
N GLU A 34 8.29 -5.55 -5.29
CA GLU A 34 7.92 -6.87 -4.76
C GLU A 34 7.24 -6.80 -3.40
N SER A 35 7.76 -5.95 -2.51
CA SER A 35 7.24 -5.82 -1.16
C SER A 35 7.48 -4.43 -0.61
N THR A 36 6.59 -4.02 0.30
CA THR A 36 6.73 -2.81 1.09
C THR A 36 6.91 -3.20 2.54
N TRP A 37 7.97 -2.70 3.17
CA TRP A 37 8.16 -2.85 4.60
C TRP A 37 7.57 -1.66 5.34
N ILE A 38 6.87 -1.93 6.45
CA ILE A 38 6.23 -0.92 7.30
C ILE A 38 6.64 -1.20 8.74
N PRO A 39 7.25 -0.23 9.45
CA PRO A 39 7.55 -0.39 10.88
C PRO A 39 6.28 -0.70 11.67
N ILE A 40 6.35 -1.68 12.57
CA ILE A 40 5.17 -2.12 13.34
C ILE A 40 4.63 -1.03 14.26
N ASP A 41 5.51 -0.22 14.84
CA ASP A 41 5.15 0.94 15.67
C ASP A 41 4.40 1.99 14.83
N LYS A 42 4.87 2.27 13.62
CA LYS A 42 4.21 3.21 12.70
C LYS A 42 2.89 2.69 12.16
N LEU A 43 2.78 1.39 11.89
CA LEU A 43 1.50 0.79 11.51
C LEU A 43 0.49 0.86 12.66
N LYS A 44 0.92 0.59 13.90
CA LYS A 44 0.08 0.72 15.09
C LYS A 44 -0.34 2.16 15.33
N GLU A 45 0.58 3.11 15.21
CA GLU A 45 0.31 4.54 15.32
C GLU A 45 -0.73 4.99 14.28
N PHE A 46 -0.55 4.60 13.01
CA PHE A 46 -1.51 4.87 11.95
C PHE A 46 -2.90 4.31 12.27
N ILE A 47 -2.98 3.02 12.62
CA ILE A 47 -4.25 2.37 12.96
C ILE A 47 -4.91 3.01 14.19
N GLY A 48 -4.12 3.34 15.22
CA GLY A 48 -4.62 3.97 16.45
C GLY A 48 -5.10 5.40 16.27
N ASN A 49 -4.64 6.08 15.23
CA ASN A 49 -5.07 7.43 14.87
C ASN A 49 -6.21 7.45 13.84
N LEU A 50 -6.70 6.28 13.38
CA LEU A 50 -7.87 6.25 12.52
C LEU A 50 -9.09 6.81 13.25
N PRO A 51 -9.92 7.63 12.57
CA PRO A 51 -11.07 8.23 13.22
C PRO A 51 -12.18 7.19 13.48
N PRO A 52 -13.11 7.45 14.41
CA PRO A 52 -14.14 6.48 14.81
C PRO A 52 -15.03 5.96 13.67
N GLU A 53 -15.22 6.76 12.63
CA GLU A 53 -15.96 6.42 11.42
C GLU A 53 -15.21 5.48 10.46
N ALA A 54 -13.92 5.22 10.71
CA ALA A 54 -13.15 4.28 9.92
C ALA A 54 -13.67 2.85 10.12
N THR A 55 -13.89 2.17 9.00
CA THR A 55 -14.43 0.81 8.93
C THR A 55 -13.36 -0.23 8.57
N GLY A 56 -12.18 0.23 8.17
CA GLY A 56 -11.09 -0.63 7.71
C GLY A 56 -9.99 0.16 7.02
N VAL A 57 -9.11 -0.58 6.33
CA VAL A 57 -8.02 -0.05 5.51
C VAL A 57 -8.00 -0.78 4.16
N ARG A 58 -7.74 -0.04 3.08
CA ARG A 58 -7.46 -0.55 1.74
C ARG A 58 -6.00 -0.30 1.38
N LEU A 59 -5.39 -1.29 0.73
CA LEU A 59 -4.04 -1.20 0.20
C LEU A 59 -4.12 -0.97 -1.30
N HIS A 60 -3.64 0.18 -1.77
CA HIS A 60 -3.55 0.49 -3.19
C HIS A 60 -2.12 0.26 -3.67
N PHE A 61 -1.96 -0.44 -4.78
CA PHE A 61 -0.70 -0.53 -5.50
C PHE A 61 -0.76 0.49 -6.64
N GLY A 62 0.06 1.53 -6.55
CA GLY A 62 0.11 2.62 -7.54
C GLY A 62 1.53 2.81 -8.06
N VAL A 63 1.69 3.54 -9.16
CA VAL A 63 2.99 3.82 -9.76
C VAL A 63 3.24 5.31 -9.71
N HIS A 64 4.44 5.70 -9.27
CA HIS A 64 4.88 7.08 -9.33
C HIS A 64 5.19 7.51 -10.76
N ASP A 65 4.86 8.76 -11.09
CA ASP A 65 5.17 9.37 -12.38
C ASP A 65 6.69 9.46 -12.63
N ALA A 66 7.06 9.66 -13.90
CA ALA A 66 8.45 9.73 -14.35
C ALA A 66 9.26 10.85 -13.69
N ASP A 67 8.59 11.93 -13.30
CA ASP A 67 9.16 13.13 -12.70
C ASP A 67 9.16 13.08 -11.16
N HIS A 68 8.72 11.97 -10.56
CA HIS A 68 8.67 11.83 -9.12
C HIS A 68 10.08 11.89 -8.51
N SER A 69 10.33 12.89 -7.66
CA SER A 69 11.66 13.34 -7.19
C SER A 69 12.57 12.34 -6.48
N GLY A 70 12.07 11.16 -6.07
CA GLY A 70 12.90 10.13 -5.44
C GLY A 70 12.45 8.69 -5.67
N ALA A 71 11.51 8.46 -6.58
CA ALA A 71 10.99 7.12 -6.88
C ALA A 71 10.34 7.08 -8.28
N PRO A 72 10.98 7.62 -9.32
CA PRO A 72 10.37 7.71 -10.65
C PRO A 72 10.07 6.31 -11.18
N HIS A 73 8.87 6.13 -11.77
CA HIS A 73 8.41 4.84 -12.30
C HIS A 73 8.41 3.68 -11.30
N GLN A 74 8.40 3.95 -10.00
CA GLN A 74 8.37 2.90 -8.99
C GLN A 74 6.92 2.60 -8.58
N THR A 75 6.55 1.31 -8.55
CA THR A 75 5.30 0.91 -7.89
C THR A 75 5.45 1.06 -6.37
N SER A 76 4.45 1.62 -5.70
CA SER A 76 4.40 1.82 -4.25
C SER A 76 3.06 1.35 -3.69
N VAL A 77 3.02 1.11 -2.38
CA VAL A 77 1.78 0.82 -1.66
C VAL A 77 1.31 2.08 -0.94
N ALA A 78 0.03 2.42 -1.08
CA ALA A 78 -0.67 3.39 -0.26
C ALA A 78 -1.66 2.67 0.68
N ILE A 79 -1.57 2.94 1.98
CA ILE A 79 -2.57 2.52 2.96
C ILE A 79 -3.59 3.64 3.10
N VAL A 80 -4.85 3.32 2.82
CA VAL A 80 -5.96 4.27 2.80
C VAL A 80 -7.05 3.77 3.74
N PRO A 81 -7.56 4.58 4.68
CA PRO A 81 -8.70 4.15 5.49
C PRO A 81 -9.98 4.07 4.66
N THR A 82 -10.93 3.26 5.11
CA THR A 82 -12.25 3.15 4.48
C THR A 82 -13.34 3.66 5.41
N VAL A 83 -14.40 4.24 4.87
CA VAL A 83 -15.61 4.66 5.60
C VAL A 83 -16.84 3.92 5.09
N ALA A 84 -17.94 3.94 5.85
CA ALA A 84 -19.19 3.33 5.41
C ALA A 84 -19.72 4.03 4.15
N GLY A 85 -20.15 3.25 3.16
CA GLY A 85 -20.84 3.71 1.97
C GLY A 85 -22.36 3.83 2.17
N LYS A 86 -23.08 4.02 1.07
CA LYS A 86 -24.55 4.18 1.06
C LYS A 86 -25.29 2.83 1.12
N GLY A 87 -24.65 1.74 0.69
CA GLY A 87 -25.20 0.39 0.75
C GLY A 87 -24.84 -0.34 2.05
N ALA A 88 -25.64 -1.35 2.40
CA ALA A 88 -25.26 -2.30 3.44
C ALA A 88 -23.91 -2.96 3.08
N ASP A 89 -23.00 -3.01 4.05
CA ASP A 89 -21.65 -3.57 3.91
C ASP A 89 -20.76 -2.90 2.83
N GLN A 90 -21.13 -1.69 2.39
CA GLN A 90 -20.30 -0.92 1.49
C GLN A 90 -19.20 -0.20 2.28
N HIS A 91 -17.95 -0.40 1.87
CA HIS A 91 -16.79 0.31 2.38
C HIS A 91 -16.13 1.09 1.24
N ILE A 92 -16.14 2.41 1.33
CA ILE A 92 -15.55 3.31 0.33
C ILE A 92 -14.20 3.83 0.82
N ASP A 93 -13.27 4.07 -0.11
CA ASP A 93 -11.97 4.63 0.26
C ASP A 93 -12.15 6.09 0.65
N ALA A 94 -11.49 6.50 1.73
CA ALA A 94 -11.50 7.90 2.16
C ALA A 94 -11.03 8.87 1.07
N ILE A 95 -10.09 8.45 0.21
CA ILE A 95 -9.63 9.26 -0.93
C ILE A 95 -10.72 9.48 -2.01
N GLN A 96 -11.82 8.73 -1.96
CA GLN A 96 -12.96 8.85 -2.87
C GLN A 96 -14.18 9.53 -2.21
N SER A 97 -14.08 9.90 -0.92
CA SER A 97 -15.16 10.55 -0.19
C SER A 97 -14.87 12.04 -0.04
N ASP A 98 -15.75 12.88 -0.60
CA ASP A 98 -15.69 14.35 -0.46
C ASP A 98 -15.76 14.80 1.01
N GLU A 99 -16.33 13.97 1.90
CA GLU A 99 -16.44 14.22 3.34
C GLU A 99 -15.08 14.10 4.08
N VAL A 100 -14.10 13.42 3.47
CA VAL A 100 -12.79 13.11 4.08
C VAL A 100 -11.66 13.98 3.50
N ALA A 101 -11.91 14.75 2.45
CA ALA A 101 -10.95 15.68 1.85
C ALA A 101 -10.36 16.71 2.85
N ASN A 102 -11.08 17.02 3.92
CA ASN A 102 -10.67 17.94 4.98
C ASN A 102 -9.80 17.30 6.09
N LEU A 103 -9.58 15.98 6.08
CA LEU A 103 -8.76 15.27 7.10
C LEU A 103 -7.29 15.06 6.65
N SER A 104 -6.90 15.71 5.54
CA SER A 104 -5.81 15.32 4.65
C SER A 104 -4.40 15.80 4.99
N THR A 105 -4.09 16.25 6.21
CA THR A 105 -2.72 16.73 6.50
C THR A 105 -2.03 16.15 7.73
N GLY A 106 -2.70 15.34 8.55
CA GLY A 106 -2.06 14.73 9.73
C GLY A 106 -2.60 13.37 10.16
N VAL A 107 -3.88 13.09 9.91
CA VAL A 107 -4.56 11.89 10.42
C VAL A 107 -4.58 10.76 9.39
N LEU A 108 -4.56 11.11 8.10
CA LEU A 108 -4.62 10.17 6.98
C LEU A 108 -3.35 10.23 6.13
N ALA A 109 -2.20 10.08 6.78
CA ALA A 109 -0.94 9.98 6.07
C ALA A 109 -0.95 8.73 5.17
N ILE A 110 -0.91 8.93 3.85
CA ILE A 110 -0.51 7.88 2.92
C ILE A 110 0.93 7.54 3.29
N ALA A 111 1.13 6.36 3.88
CA ALA A 111 2.47 5.87 4.12
C ALA A 111 3.13 5.59 2.77
N ARG A 112 4.01 6.50 2.33
CA ARG A 112 4.90 6.24 1.20
C ARG A 112 5.83 5.11 1.63
N SER A 113 5.67 3.97 0.98
CA SER A 113 6.47 2.77 1.23
C SER A 113 7.97 3.07 1.15
N GLY A 114 8.62 3.02 2.31
CA GLY A 114 9.95 2.45 2.61
C GLY A 114 11.17 2.75 1.72
N ARG A 115 12.33 2.94 2.37
CA ARG A 115 13.65 2.90 1.72
C ARG A 115 13.92 1.53 1.07
N GLU A 116 14.76 1.52 0.03
CA GLU A 116 15.22 0.31 -0.66
C GLU A 116 15.76 -0.74 0.34
N CYS A 117 15.37 -2.00 0.17
CA CYS A 117 15.72 -3.08 1.11
C CYS A 117 15.99 -4.43 0.41
N PRO A 118 17.18 -4.64 -0.19
CA PRO A 118 17.62 -5.98 -0.58
C PRO A 118 18.97 -6.39 0.06
N PRO A 119 19.16 -7.62 0.61
CA PRO A 119 18.23 -8.59 1.19
C PRO A 119 17.90 -8.30 2.68
N MET A 120 18.39 -7.20 3.22
CA MET A 120 18.10 -6.71 4.56
C MET A 120 17.94 -5.20 4.51
N CYS A 121 17.08 -4.65 5.37
CA CYS A 121 16.92 -3.21 5.49
C CYS A 121 18.04 -2.74 6.42
N GLN A 122 18.98 -1.95 5.90
CA GLN A 122 19.95 -1.27 6.75
C GLN A 122 19.30 0.01 7.31
N GLY A 123 19.39 0.18 8.62
CA GLY A 123 18.80 1.30 9.37
C GLY A 123 19.33 2.66 8.96
#